data_AF-A0A8X8WV88-F1
#
_entry.id   AF-A0A8X8WV88-F1
#
_cell.length_a   1.000
_cell.length_b   1.000
_cell.length_c   1.000
_cell.angle_alpha   90.00
_cell.angle_beta   90.00
_cell.angle_gamma   90.00
#
_symmetry.space_group_name_H-M   'P 1'
#
loop_
_entity.id
_entity.type
_entity.pdbx_description
1 polymer ?
#
loop_
_entity_poly.entity_id
_entity_poly.type
_entity_poly.pdbx_seq_one_letter_code
_entity_poly.pdbx_strand_id
1 'polypeptide(L)'
;MKDPVTVASGITYDRHSIEQWLFTNRNTICPVTKQPLPHLHSSSSLTPNHTLRRIIHAWLNPNTPLTKATLAGLIRGLSAPESESQLQALQKLEGLALESEQNRAYMAQDDDLAKKLIHVVVSFRRNSAAAVGAEEALRILYILRGGSGAEARVLKMDNALYSDGEIIDSLMWVFECERFKDDDGVRSHAAHALRAAVEKGGAGVLGRLKPEFFKTATRGLREGGAWRHALLRVLLEACPWGRNRAMMVESGTVFDLVEVELKGPGEKKATEMVLGIIYHLCLSAEGRAQLLSHAAGIAVVTRRILQVSAAADDRAVLILWQIAKYSATEGVLQEMLRVGTVTNLCLVMLADSASYLKEKARKILRMHFDAWKDSPCIENATITRYRR
;
A
#
# COMPACT_ATOMS: atom_id res chain seq x y z
N MET A 1 29.28 31.52 2.91
CA MET A 1 30.21 30.76 3.76
C MET A 1 29.55 29.44 4.12
N LYS A 2 30.16 28.31 3.77
CA LYS A 2 29.69 26.95 4.05
C LYS A 2 30.18 26.44 5.41
N ASP A 3 31.42 26.74 5.79
CA ASP A 3 31.97 26.37 7.10
C ASP A 3 32.72 27.55 7.73
N PRO A 4 32.03 28.41 8.50
CA PRO A 4 32.62 29.62 9.04
C PRO A 4 33.61 29.32 10.18
N VAL A 5 34.81 29.88 10.10
CA VAL A 5 35.89 29.75 11.08
C VAL A 5 36.50 31.10 11.42
N THR A 6 36.82 31.32 12.69
CA THR A 6 37.41 32.55 13.21
C THR A 6 38.92 32.35 13.40
N VAL A 7 39.70 33.28 12.85
CA VAL A 7 41.16 33.36 13.07
C VAL A 7 41.48 34.18 14.32
N ALA A 8 42.73 34.12 14.80
CA ALA A 8 43.16 34.82 16.04
C ALA A 8 42.88 36.34 16.05
N SER A 9 42.80 36.97 14.87
CA SER A 9 42.43 38.40 14.74
C SER A 9 40.94 38.69 14.97
N GLY A 10 40.12 37.67 15.26
CA GLY A 10 38.68 37.80 15.51
C GLY A 10 37.80 37.86 14.26
N ILE A 11 38.38 37.85 13.06
CA ILE A 11 37.62 37.85 11.80
C ILE A 11 37.21 36.43 11.42
N THR A 12 35.98 36.26 10.97
CA THR A 12 35.46 34.97 10.49
C THR A 12 35.52 34.89 8.96
N TYR A 13 36.03 33.77 8.44
CA TYR A 13 36.12 33.46 7.01
C TYR A 13 35.45 32.11 6.71
N ASP A 14 35.23 31.81 5.44
CA ASP A 14 34.97 30.43 5.02
C ASP A 14 36.25 29.59 5.17
N ARG A 15 36.13 28.40 5.79
CA ARG A 15 37.26 27.50 6.04
C ARG A 15 38.10 27.26 4.80
N HIS A 16 37.47 26.93 3.67
CA HIS A 16 38.20 26.61 2.44
C HIS A 16 39.04 27.79 1.98
N SER A 17 38.46 29.00 1.99
CA SER A 17 39.14 30.22 1.54
C SER A 17 40.32 30.60 2.43
N ILE A 18 40.17 30.51 3.76
CA ILE A 18 41.25 30.89 4.67
C ILE A 18 42.33 29.81 4.78
N GLU A 19 41.98 28.53 4.66
CA GLU A 19 42.95 27.43 4.59
C GLU A 19 43.80 27.55 3.32
N GLN A 20 43.20 27.87 2.17
CA GLN A 20 43.94 28.12 0.93
C GLN A 20 44.87 29.34 1.06
N TRP A 21 44.40 30.43 1.67
CA TRP A 21 45.21 31.63 1.88
C TRP A 21 46.44 31.40 2.77
N LEU A 22 46.27 30.65 3.87
CA LEU A 22 47.33 30.46 4.87
C LEU A 22 48.25 29.29 4.53
N PHE A 23 47.72 28.15 4.11
CA PHE A 23 48.49 26.92 3.94
C PHE A 23 48.94 26.68 2.51
N THR A 24 48.13 27.02 1.51
CA THR A 24 48.51 26.86 0.10
C THR A 24 49.36 28.04 -0.37
N ASN A 25 48.93 29.27 -0.11
CA ASN A 25 49.63 30.48 -0.55
C ASN A 25 50.70 30.96 0.44
N ARG A 26 50.87 30.27 1.59
CA ARG A 26 51.88 30.54 2.63
C ARG A 26 51.87 31.97 3.18
N ASN A 27 50.70 32.61 3.23
CA ASN A 27 50.58 33.94 3.84
C ASN A 27 50.53 33.84 5.36
N THR A 28 51.15 34.79 6.05
CA THR A 28 51.19 34.86 7.52
C THR A 28 50.40 36.04 8.08
N ILE A 29 49.64 36.72 7.21
CA ILE A 29 48.93 37.96 7.51
C ILE A 29 47.43 37.75 7.31
N CYS A 30 46.63 38.29 8.22
CA CYS A 30 45.18 38.33 8.10
C CYS A 30 44.76 39.18 6.87
N PRO A 31 43.94 38.64 5.94
CA PRO A 31 43.54 39.34 4.72
C PRO A 31 42.95 40.74 4.95
N VAL A 32 42.11 40.87 5.98
CA VAL A 32 41.36 42.09 6.31
C VAL A 32 42.15 43.00 7.24
N THR A 33 42.58 42.51 8.41
CA THR A 33 43.19 43.37 9.45
C THR A 33 44.65 43.72 9.15
N LYS A 34 45.28 43.05 8.17
CA LYS A 34 46.71 43.17 7.85
C LYS A 34 47.65 42.90 9.03
N GLN A 35 47.15 42.30 10.11
CA GLN A 35 47.94 41.92 11.27
C GLN A 35 48.57 40.53 11.07
N PRO A 36 49.76 40.29 11.66
CA PRO A 36 50.34 38.95 11.72
C PRO A 36 49.38 37.99 12.44
N LEU A 37 49.29 36.75 11.94
CA LEU A 37 48.54 35.66 12.59
C LEU A 37 49.53 34.69 13.23
N PRO A 38 49.98 34.94 14.49
CA PRO A 38 50.94 34.08 15.16
C PRO A 38 50.31 32.70 15.47
N HIS A 39 51.10 31.64 15.34
CA HIS A 39 50.81 30.26 15.76
C HIS A 39 49.84 29.39 14.91
N LEU A 40 49.55 29.76 13.65
CA LEU A 40 48.83 28.87 12.71
C LEU A 40 49.79 27.85 12.05
N HIS A 41 50.14 26.79 12.77
CA HIS A 41 50.96 25.70 12.21
C HIS A 41 50.15 24.60 11.50
N SER A 42 48.81 24.62 11.62
CA SER A 42 47.91 23.64 11.01
C SER A 42 46.45 24.13 10.96
N SER A 43 45.63 23.52 10.10
CA SER A 43 44.20 23.82 9.93
C SER A 43 43.35 23.61 11.19
N SER A 44 43.86 22.89 12.20
CA SER A 44 43.21 22.71 13.51
C SER A 44 43.27 23.94 14.41
N SER A 45 44.10 24.94 14.09
CA SER A 45 44.20 26.21 14.85
C SER A 45 43.09 27.21 14.50
N LEU A 46 42.26 26.92 13.49
CA LEU A 46 41.08 27.72 13.13
C LEU A 46 39.91 27.38 14.07
N THR A 47 39.38 28.39 14.77
CA THR A 47 38.28 28.20 15.72
C THR A 47 36.95 28.10 14.96
N PRO A 48 36.20 26.99 15.00
CA PRO A 48 34.91 26.90 14.33
C PRO A 48 33.88 27.89 14.90
N ASN A 49 33.16 28.62 14.04
CA ASN A 49 32.09 29.53 14.44
C ASN A 49 30.72 28.83 14.32
N HIS A 50 30.39 28.01 15.31
CA HIS A 50 29.14 27.24 15.32
C HIS A 50 27.87 28.12 15.31
N THR A 51 27.92 29.29 15.96
CA THR A 51 26.79 30.24 16.01
C THR A 51 26.47 30.79 14.62
N LEU A 52 27.48 31.33 13.92
CA LEU A 52 27.28 31.85 12.56
C LEU A 52 26.88 30.74 11.59
N ARG A 53 27.46 29.54 11.73
CA ARG A 53 27.07 28.36 10.93
C ARG A 53 25.59 28.03 11.12
N ARG A 54 25.09 28.03 12.36
CA ARG A 54 23.65 27.83 12.65
C ARG A 54 22.78 28.92 12.05
N ILE A 55 23.18 30.19 12.14
CA ILE A 55 22.41 31.31 11.58
C ILE A 55 22.34 31.22 10.06
N ILE A 56 23.45 30.93 9.39
CA ILE A 56 23.48 30.72 7.93
C ILE A 56 22.58 29.55 7.53
N HIS A 57 22.63 28.42 8.26
CA HIS A 57 21.75 27.28 7.99
C HIS A 57 20.27 27.59 8.22
N ALA A 58 19.93 28.38 9.24
CA ALA A 58 18.57 28.82 9.51
C ALA A 58 18.08 29.83 8.45
N TRP A 59 18.94 30.72 7.96
CA TRP A 59 18.60 31.64 6.88
C TRP A 59 18.40 30.94 5.54
N LEU A 60 19.21 29.92 5.24
CA LEU A 60 19.05 29.07 4.05
C LEU A 60 17.83 28.14 4.13
N ASN A 61 17.34 27.84 5.33
CA ASN A 61 16.14 27.02 5.56
C ASN A 61 15.16 27.77 6.47
N PRO A 62 14.47 28.81 5.96
CA PRO A 62 13.64 29.73 6.75
C PRO A 62 12.38 29.09 7.38
N ASN A 63 12.15 27.79 7.19
CA ASN A 63 11.03 27.08 7.81
C ASN A 63 11.29 27.01 9.32
N THR A 64 10.45 27.69 10.09
CA THR A 64 10.48 27.61 11.55
C THR A 64 10.21 26.16 11.95
N PRO A 65 11.12 25.50 12.70
CA PRO A 65 10.91 24.12 13.08
C PRO A 65 9.64 24.02 13.94
N LEU A 66 8.75 23.08 13.60
CA LEU A 66 7.55 22.79 14.37
C LEU A 66 7.92 22.57 15.84
N THR A 67 7.37 23.41 16.73
CA THR A 67 7.64 23.31 18.17
C THR A 67 6.62 22.42 18.87
N LYS A 68 7.04 21.79 19.97
CA LYS A 68 6.16 20.98 20.83
C LYS A 68 4.94 21.77 21.32
N ALA A 69 5.10 23.04 21.66
CA ALA A 69 4.02 23.89 22.15
C ALA A 69 2.99 24.17 21.04
N THR A 70 3.45 24.45 19.81
CA THR A 70 2.56 24.65 18.66
C THR A 70 1.77 23.38 18.38
N LEU A 71 2.42 22.22 18.34
CA LEU A 71 1.75 20.94 18.08
C LEU A 71 0.72 20.62 19.17
N ALA A 72 1.08 20.74 20.45
CA ALA A 72 0.15 20.51 21.56
C ALA A 72 -1.08 21.45 21.52
N GLY A 73 -0.88 22.71 21.11
CA GLY A 73 -1.98 23.65 20.91
C GLY A 73 -2.95 23.22 19.81
N LEU A 74 -2.43 22.71 18.69
CA LEU A 74 -3.23 22.17 17.59
C LEU A 74 -3.98 20.90 17.99
N ILE A 75 -3.32 19.97 18.69
CA ILE A 75 -3.95 18.74 19.19
C ILE A 75 -5.10 19.07 20.16
N ARG A 76 -4.94 20.07 21.03
CA ARG A 76 -6.04 20.55 21.88
C ARG A 76 -7.21 21.09 21.06
N GLY A 77 -6.93 21.80 19.96
CA GLY A 77 -7.95 22.27 19.01
C GLY A 77 -8.77 21.14 18.39
N LEU A 78 -8.19 19.94 18.22
CA LEU A 78 -8.91 18.76 17.72
C LEU A 78 -9.93 18.20 18.72
N SER A 79 -9.86 18.58 20.00
CA SER A 79 -10.71 18.02 21.06
C SER A 79 -12.11 18.65 21.13
N ALA A 80 -12.37 19.73 20.40
CA ALA A 80 -13.69 20.32 20.25
C ALA A 80 -14.34 19.81 18.95
N PRO A 81 -15.11 18.70 18.98
CA PRO A 81 -15.69 18.10 17.78
C PRO A 81 -16.57 19.10 17.03
N GLU A 82 -16.53 19.05 15.70
CA GLU A 82 -17.46 19.77 14.82
C GLU A 82 -17.38 21.31 14.96
N SER A 83 -16.28 21.83 15.50
CA SER A 83 -16.04 23.26 15.68
C SER A 83 -15.20 23.85 14.56
N GLU A 84 -15.38 25.14 14.27
CA GLU A 84 -14.50 25.88 13.36
C GLU A 84 -13.03 25.80 13.82
N SER A 85 -12.79 25.76 15.13
CA SER A 85 -11.46 25.57 15.70
C SER A 85 -10.82 24.22 15.37
N GLN A 86 -11.62 23.14 15.26
CA GLN A 86 -11.12 21.83 14.85
C GLN A 86 -10.72 21.84 13.38
N LEU A 87 -11.53 22.44 12.51
CA LEU A 87 -11.20 22.57 11.09
C LEU A 87 -9.94 23.41 10.89
N GLN A 88 -9.83 24.56 11.56
CA GLN A 88 -8.64 25.41 11.50
C GLN A 88 -7.39 24.69 12.02
N ALA A 89 -7.52 23.88 13.07
CA ALA A 89 -6.43 23.07 13.58
C ALA A 89 -6.01 21.99 12.57
N LEU A 90 -6.95 21.30 11.93
CA LEU A 90 -6.68 20.30 10.89
C LEU A 90 -5.98 20.93 9.68
N GLN A 91 -6.50 22.04 9.14
CA GLN A 91 -5.90 22.74 8.01
C GLN A 91 -4.47 23.20 8.32
N LYS A 92 -4.22 23.69 9.53
CA LYS A 92 -2.88 24.09 9.96
C LYS A 92 -1.94 22.89 10.13
N LEU A 93 -2.43 21.77 10.66
CA LEU A 93 -1.66 20.52 10.74
C LEU A 93 -1.30 19.99 9.35
N GLU A 94 -2.25 20.04 8.40
CA GLU A 94 -2.03 19.66 7.01
C GLU A 94 -0.95 20.54 6.36
N GLY A 95 -1.06 21.86 6.48
CA GLY A 95 -0.05 22.80 5.97
C GLY A 95 1.35 22.49 6.51
N LEU A 96 1.48 22.30 7.81
CA LEU A 96 2.75 21.93 8.46
C LEU A 96 3.32 20.60 7.93
N ALA A 97 2.47 19.61 7.68
CA ALA A 97 2.88 18.31 7.14
C ALA A 97 3.34 18.40 5.67
N LEU A 98 2.76 19.31 4.89
CA LEU A 98 3.15 19.56 3.50
C LEU A 98 4.45 20.37 3.38
N GLU A 99 4.71 21.27 4.33
CA GLU A 99 5.89 22.17 4.33
C GLU A 99 7.24 21.45 4.46
N SER A 100 7.33 20.36 5.23
CA SER A 100 8.63 19.72 5.52
C SER A 100 8.53 18.26 5.93
N GLU A 101 9.45 17.44 5.44
CA GLU A 101 9.60 16.04 5.89
C GLU A 101 9.93 15.95 7.39
N GLN A 102 10.65 16.93 7.94
CA GLN A 102 10.97 16.98 9.37
C GLN A 102 9.72 17.19 10.21
N ASN A 103 8.78 18.03 9.74
CA ASN A 103 7.50 18.20 10.41
C ASN A 103 6.69 16.91 10.37
N ARG A 104 6.63 16.22 9.22
CA ARG A 104 5.98 14.90 9.11
C ARG A 104 6.58 13.90 10.09
N ALA A 105 7.91 13.79 10.13
CA ALA A 105 8.60 12.87 11.02
C ALA A 105 8.36 13.21 12.50
N TYR A 106 8.28 14.50 12.86
CA TYR A 106 7.99 14.95 14.22
C TYR A 106 6.54 14.65 14.61
N MET A 107 5.57 15.02 13.75
CA MET A 107 4.14 14.75 13.96
C MET A 107 3.84 13.26 14.07
N ALA A 108 4.47 12.43 13.23
CA ALA A 108 4.28 10.99 13.25
C ALA A 108 4.85 10.28 14.50
N GLN A 109 5.67 10.97 15.28
CA GLN A 109 6.18 10.47 16.56
C GLN A 109 5.23 10.79 17.74
N ASP A 110 4.21 11.60 17.53
CA ASP A 110 3.25 12.00 18.57
C ASP A 110 2.02 11.08 18.56
N ASP A 111 1.93 10.20 19.56
CA ASP A 111 0.83 9.26 19.69
C ASP A 111 -0.52 9.96 19.96
N ASP A 112 -0.54 11.12 20.63
CA ASP A 112 -1.79 11.82 20.95
C ASP A 112 -2.40 12.44 19.68
N LEU A 113 -1.56 12.98 18.79
CA LEU A 113 -2.01 13.43 17.47
C LEU A 113 -2.68 12.29 16.70
N ALA A 114 -2.02 11.13 16.60
CA ALA A 114 -2.56 9.96 15.91
C ALA A 114 -3.92 9.54 16.49
N LYS A 115 -4.03 9.46 17.82
CA LYS A 115 -5.28 9.12 18.51
C LYS A 115 -6.39 10.12 18.24
N LYS A 116 -6.08 11.42 18.23
CA LYS A 116 -7.05 12.47 17.95
C LYS A 116 -7.50 12.48 16.50
N LEU A 117 -6.60 12.24 15.54
CA LEU A 117 -6.98 12.08 14.13
C LEU A 117 -7.90 10.87 13.92
N ILE A 118 -7.59 9.73 14.56
CA ILE A 118 -8.47 8.55 14.55
C ILE A 118 -9.83 8.86 15.18
N HIS A 119 -9.86 9.55 16.33
CA HIS A 119 -11.11 9.98 16.98
C HIS A 119 -11.96 10.83 16.03
N VAL A 120 -11.32 11.78 15.34
CA VAL A 120 -11.98 12.63 14.34
C VAL A 120 -12.58 11.74 13.23
N VAL A 121 -11.82 10.82 12.64
CA VAL A 121 -12.31 9.87 11.64
C VAL A 121 -13.51 9.04 12.13
N VAL A 122 -13.46 8.52 13.36
CA VAL A 122 -14.54 7.72 13.96
C VAL A 122 -15.79 8.56 14.23
N SER A 123 -15.62 9.82 14.63
CA SER A 123 -16.75 10.71 14.93
C SER A 123 -17.62 11.01 13.71
N PHE A 124 -17.05 11.03 12.50
CA PHE A 124 -17.82 11.31 11.28
C PHE A 124 -18.87 10.26 10.96
N ARG A 125 -18.57 8.99 11.19
CA ARG A 125 -19.55 7.91 10.96
C ARG A 125 -20.77 8.06 11.88
N ARG A 126 -20.59 8.62 13.09
CA ARG A 126 -21.68 8.81 14.06
C ARG A 126 -22.58 9.99 13.70
N ASN A 127 -22.10 10.99 12.97
CA ASN A 127 -22.86 12.20 12.64
C ASN A 127 -22.55 12.70 11.21
N SER A 128 -23.21 12.10 10.21
CA SER A 128 -22.92 12.33 8.78
C SER A 128 -23.19 13.76 8.29
N ALA A 129 -24.08 14.50 8.95
CA ALA A 129 -24.41 15.88 8.60
C ALA A 129 -23.30 16.89 8.99
N ALA A 130 -22.39 16.50 9.88
CA ALA A 130 -21.36 17.37 10.47
C ALA A 130 -19.93 16.95 10.11
N ALA A 131 -19.74 16.21 9.01
CA ALA A 131 -18.44 15.66 8.60
C ALA A 131 -17.43 16.72 8.08
N VAL A 132 -17.25 17.81 8.80
CA VAL A 132 -16.27 18.86 8.55
C VAL A 132 -14.93 18.40 9.11
N GLY A 133 -13.86 18.39 8.31
CA GLY A 133 -12.54 17.95 8.75
C GLY A 133 -12.17 16.49 8.44
N ALA A 134 -13.08 15.72 7.83
CA ALA A 134 -12.85 14.29 7.59
C ALA A 134 -11.82 14.01 6.52
N GLU A 135 -11.93 14.76 5.44
CA GLU A 135 -10.99 14.75 4.35
C GLU A 135 -9.61 15.17 4.84
N GLU A 136 -9.52 16.26 5.60
CA GLU A 136 -8.26 16.75 6.18
C GLU A 136 -7.65 15.73 7.13
N ALA A 137 -8.44 15.13 8.02
CA ALA A 137 -7.95 14.11 8.95
C ALA A 137 -7.40 12.87 8.22
N LEU A 138 -8.12 12.36 7.21
CA LEU A 138 -7.68 11.22 6.40
C LEU A 138 -6.43 11.57 5.57
N ARG A 139 -6.38 12.78 5.02
CA ARG A 139 -5.23 13.27 4.26
C ARG A 139 -4.01 13.44 5.15
N ILE A 140 -4.15 13.99 6.36
CA ILE A 140 -3.05 14.08 7.34
C ILE A 140 -2.55 12.68 7.69
N LEU A 141 -3.45 11.74 8.01
CA LEU A 141 -3.06 10.34 8.27
C LEU A 141 -2.30 9.72 7.09
N TYR A 142 -2.74 10.00 5.86
CA TYR A 142 -2.06 9.56 4.66
C TYR A 142 -0.68 10.21 4.44
N ILE A 143 -0.54 11.53 4.68
CA ILE A 143 0.73 12.25 4.54
C ILE A 143 1.74 11.77 5.59
N LEU A 144 1.30 11.62 6.84
CA LEU A 144 2.16 11.17 7.94
C LEU A 144 2.65 9.73 7.76
N ARG A 145 1.93 8.91 6.99
CA ARG A 145 2.33 7.55 6.61
C ARG A 145 3.69 7.52 5.91
N GLY A 146 3.99 8.48 5.02
CA GLY A 146 5.19 8.45 4.15
C GLY A 146 6.55 8.56 4.85
N GLY A 147 6.61 8.84 6.16
CA GLY A 147 7.86 8.93 6.92
C GLY A 147 8.47 7.57 7.27
N SER A 148 9.80 7.48 7.27
CA SER A 148 10.53 6.28 7.73
C SER A 148 10.06 5.86 9.13
N GLY A 149 9.44 4.69 9.26
CA GLY A 149 8.91 4.15 10.52
C GLY A 149 7.61 4.80 11.03
N ALA A 150 7.06 5.80 10.33
CA ALA A 150 5.84 6.52 10.69
C ALA A 150 4.56 5.70 10.43
N GLU A 151 4.52 4.92 9.33
CA GLU A 151 3.43 3.98 9.04
C GLU A 151 3.10 3.05 10.22
N ALA A 152 4.14 2.67 10.97
CA ALA A 152 4.05 1.67 12.03
C ALA A 152 3.58 2.23 13.38
N ARG A 153 3.48 3.57 13.57
CA ARG A 153 3.09 4.18 14.85
C ARG A 153 1.80 4.99 14.77
N VAL A 154 1.60 5.74 13.68
CA VAL A 154 0.40 6.58 13.47
C VAL A 154 -0.89 5.75 13.51
N LEU A 155 -0.80 4.45 13.24
CA LEU A 155 -1.92 3.51 13.28
C LEU A 155 -1.64 2.32 14.20
N LYS A 156 -0.83 2.47 15.27
CA LYS A 156 -0.86 1.49 16.36
C LYS A 156 -2.24 1.54 16.99
N MET A 157 -3.04 0.54 16.65
CA MET A 157 -4.39 0.35 17.19
C MET A 157 -4.38 -0.23 18.61
N ASP A 158 -3.28 -0.10 19.37
CA ASP A 158 -3.27 -0.30 20.82
C ASP A 158 -3.93 0.91 21.51
N ASN A 159 -5.16 1.21 21.12
CA ASN A 159 -5.83 2.43 21.51
C ASN A 159 -6.99 2.10 22.46
N ALA A 160 -6.75 2.25 23.77
CA ALA A 160 -7.73 1.99 24.82
C ALA A 160 -9.05 2.81 24.68
N LEU A 161 -9.07 3.83 23.82
CA LEU A 161 -10.22 4.71 23.58
C LEU A 161 -11.28 4.12 22.63
N TYR A 162 -10.93 3.17 21.76
CA TYR A 162 -11.84 2.61 20.77
C TYR A 162 -11.61 1.11 20.58
N SER A 163 -12.68 0.38 20.23
CA SER A 163 -12.48 -0.96 19.70
C SER A 163 -11.92 -0.84 18.27
N ASP A 164 -10.95 -1.68 17.91
CA ASP A 164 -10.39 -1.68 16.55
C ASP A 164 -11.46 -1.83 15.45
N GLY A 165 -12.64 -2.36 15.79
CA GLY A 165 -13.79 -2.44 14.90
C GLY A 165 -14.40 -1.09 14.52
N GLU A 166 -14.38 -0.07 15.40
CA GLU A 166 -15.04 1.22 15.11
C GLU A 166 -14.34 2.03 14.02
N ILE A 167 -13.00 2.02 14.02
CA ILE A 167 -12.22 2.69 12.99
C ILE A 167 -12.31 1.94 11.65
N ILE A 168 -12.33 0.60 11.65
CA ILE A 168 -12.58 -0.18 10.43
C ILE A 168 -13.97 0.16 9.87
N ASP A 169 -15.01 0.13 10.71
CA ASP A 169 -16.38 0.47 10.30
C ASP A 169 -16.46 1.93 9.76
N SER A 170 -15.67 2.86 10.32
CA SER A 170 -15.61 4.27 9.87
C SER A 170 -14.87 4.45 8.54
N LEU A 171 -13.78 3.73 8.33
CA LEU A 171 -13.06 3.74 7.06
C LEU A 171 -13.86 3.07 5.94
N MET A 172 -14.60 2.00 6.25
CA MET A 172 -15.52 1.39 5.30
C MET A 172 -16.71 2.30 4.97
N TRP A 173 -17.24 3.04 5.95
CA TRP A 173 -18.33 3.99 5.74
C TRP A 173 -18.00 5.06 4.68
N VAL A 174 -16.73 5.42 4.49
CA VAL A 174 -16.28 6.32 3.40
C VAL A 174 -16.70 5.79 2.02
N PHE A 175 -16.69 4.47 1.82
CA PHE A 175 -17.12 3.79 0.59
C PHE A 175 -18.65 3.66 0.46
N GLU A 176 -19.41 4.11 1.46
CA GLU A 176 -20.87 4.10 1.46
C GLU A 176 -21.47 5.50 1.51
N CYS A 177 -20.65 6.51 1.81
CA CYS A 177 -21.08 7.87 1.97
C CYS A 177 -21.21 8.56 0.61
N GLU A 178 -22.43 8.98 0.25
CA GLU A 178 -22.71 9.68 -1.01
C GLU A 178 -21.85 10.94 -1.19
N ARG A 179 -21.47 11.62 -0.10
CA ARG A 179 -20.60 12.80 -0.16
C ARG A 179 -19.23 12.51 -0.77
N PHE A 180 -18.68 11.31 -0.55
CA PHE A 180 -17.33 10.94 -1.00
C PHE A 180 -17.35 10.03 -2.23
N LYS A 181 -18.51 9.81 -2.83
CA LYS A 181 -18.69 8.87 -3.95
C LYS A 181 -17.75 9.16 -5.11
N ASP A 182 -17.61 10.45 -5.45
CA ASP A 182 -16.79 10.96 -6.55
C ASP A 182 -15.45 11.55 -6.08
N ASP A 183 -15.11 11.40 -4.79
CA ASP A 183 -13.84 11.88 -4.22
C ASP A 183 -12.82 10.74 -4.15
N ASP A 184 -12.09 10.57 -5.25
CA ASP A 184 -11.07 9.54 -5.36
C ASP A 184 -9.94 9.70 -4.32
N GLY A 185 -9.65 10.93 -3.90
CA GLY A 185 -8.60 11.24 -2.93
C GLY A 185 -8.96 10.70 -1.56
N VAL A 186 -10.14 11.07 -1.04
CA VAL A 186 -10.62 10.62 0.27
C VAL A 186 -10.77 9.09 0.33
N ARG A 187 -11.34 8.49 -0.73
CA ARG A 187 -11.49 7.04 -0.83
C ARG A 187 -10.14 6.31 -0.86
N SER A 188 -9.15 6.86 -1.57
CA SER A 188 -7.78 6.36 -1.57
C SER A 188 -7.13 6.44 -0.18
N HIS A 189 -7.22 7.60 0.47
CA HIS A 189 -6.69 7.78 1.83
C HIS A 189 -7.33 6.81 2.83
N ALA A 190 -8.66 6.63 2.76
CA ALA A 190 -9.38 5.68 3.59
C ALA A 190 -8.94 4.23 3.36
N ALA A 191 -8.79 3.79 2.11
CA ALA A 191 -8.30 2.44 1.81
C ALA A 191 -6.86 2.22 2.29
N HIS A 192 -6.00 3.22 2.20
CA HIS A 192 -4.63 3.14 2.71
C HIS A 192 -4.58 3.07 4.23
N ALA A 193 -5.41 3.85 4.93
CA ALA A 193 -5.59 3.75 6.37
C ALA A 193 -6.13 2.37 6.77
N LEU A 194 -7.10 1.83 6.01
CA LEU A 194 -7.67 0.51 6.24
C LEU A 194 -6.63 -0.60 6.07
N ARG A 195 -5.84 -0.53 5.00
CA ARG A 195 -4.71 -1.44 4.77
C ARG A 195 -3.75 -1.45 5.94
N ALA A 196 -3.32 -0.28 6.39
CA ALA A 196 -2.40 -0.17 7.51
C ALA A 196 -3.02 -0.69 8.82
N ALA A 197 -4.30 -0.42 9.08
CA ALA A 197 -5.04 -0.96 10.22
C ALA A 197 -5.06 -2.50 10.22
N VAL A 198 -5.32 -3.13 9.07
CA VAL A 198 -5.35 -4.59 8.94
C VAL A 198 -3.96 -5.21 9.04
N GLU A 199 -2.94 -4.64 8.38
CA GLU A 199 -1.55 -5.14 8.42
C GLU A 199 -0.93 -5.04 9.82
N LYS A 200 -1.33 -4.05 10.64
CA LYS A 200 -0.78 -3.82 11.98
C LYS A 200 -1.62 -4.40 13.11
N GLY A 201 -2.94 -4.44 12.96
CA GLY A 201 -3.86 -4.96 13.97
C GLY A 201 -3.80 -6.48 14.15
N GLY A 202 -3.19 -7.20 13.19
CA GLY A 202 -2.94 -8.63 13.28
C GLY A 202 -4.22 -9.45 13.55
N ALA A 203 -4.07 -10.51 14.36
CA ALA A 203 -5.13 -11.46 14.64
C ALA A 203 -6.38 -10.84 15.28
N GLY A 204 -6.22 -9.84 16.15
CA GLY A 204 -7.34 -9.21 16.85
C GLY A 204 -8.28 -8.47 15.91
N VAL A 205 -7.73 -7.73 14.94
CA VAL A 205 -8.53 -7.04 13.92
C VAL A 205 -9.13 -8.03 12.95
N LEU A 206 -8.32 -8.95 12.43
CA LEU A 206 -8.74 -9.94 11.45
C LEU A 206 -9.86 -10.86 11.96
N GLY A 207 -9.88 -11.18 13.25
CA GLY A 207 -10.92 -11.99 13.88
C GLY A 207 -12.26 -11.28 14.11
N ARG A 208 -12.29 -9.94 14.00
CA ARG A 208 -13.48 -9.09 14.24
C ARG A 208 -14.12 -8.53 12.97
N LEU A 209 -13.56 -8.81 11.79
CA LEU A 209 -14.15 -8.41 10.51
C LEU A 209 -15.55 -9.03 10.35
N LYS A 210 -16.49 -8.24 9.82
CA LYS A 210 -17.92 -8.58 9.64
C LYS A 210 -18.24 -8.86 8.16
N PRO A 211 -19.35 -9.54 7.82
CA PRO A 211 -19.73 -9.74 6.41
C PRO A 211 -19.86 -8.43 5.62
N GLU A 212 -20.45 -7.39 6.22
CA GLU A 212 -20.62 -6.06 5.58
C GLU A 212 -19.30 -5.40 5.16
N PHE A 213 -18.21 -5.72 5.87
CA PHE A 213 -16.87 -5.29 5.51
C PHE A 213 -16.49 -5.83 4.12
N PHE A 214 -16.68 -7.13 3.89
CA PHE A 214 -16.32 -7.76 2.63
C PHE A 214 -17.21 -7.29 1.49
N LYS A 215 -18.53 -7.17 1.71
CA LYS A 215 -19.46 -6.61 0.72
C LYS A 215 -19.06 -5.19 0.27
N THR A 216 -18.71 -4.33 1.23
CA THR A 216 -18.31 -2.96 0.94
C THR A 216 -16.96 -2.91 0.22
N ALA A 217 -16.01 -3.74 0.64
CA ALA A 217 -14.71 -3.84 -0.01
C ALA A 217 -14.81 -4.34 -1.46
N THR A 218 -15.64 -5.36 -1.73
CA THR A 218 -15.83 -5.88 -3.10
C THR A 218 -16.56 -4.89 -3.99
N ARG A 219 -17.59 -4.19 -3.48
CA ARG A 219 -18.22 -3.07 -4.18
C ARG A 219 -17.18 -2.01 -4.56
N GLY A 220 -16.34 -1.61 -3.59
CA GLY A 220 -15.27 -0.64 -3.80
C GLY A 220 -14.25 -1.07 -4.85
N LEU A 221 -13.93 -2.37 -4.96
CA LEU A 221 -13.06 -2.91 -6.02
C LEU A 221 -13.71 -2.80 -7.41
N ARG A 222 -15.02 -3.07 -7.50
CA ARG A 222 -15.78 -3.03 -8.75
C ARG A 222 -15.95 -1.63 -9.31
N GLU A 223 -16.23 -0.65 -8.46
CA GLU A 223 -16.23 0.77 -8.83
C GLU A 223 -14.82 1.14 -9.26
N GLY A 224 -13.91 0.99 -8.31
CA GLY A 224 -12.50 1.05 -8.49
C GLY A 224 -11.96 2.43 -8.85
N GLY A 225 -10.64 2.56 -8.75
CA GLY A 225 -9.94 3.84 -8.65
C GLY A 225 -8.58 3.60 -7.99
N ALA A 226 -7.94 4.66 -7.51
CA ALA A 226 -6.61 4.60 -6.89
C ALA A 226 -6.54 3.69 -5.64
N TRP A 227 -7.66 3.46 -4.96
CA TRP A 227 -7.75 2.59 -3.78
C TRP A 227 -7.71 1.08 -4.07
N ARG A 228 -7.87 0.64 -5.33
CA ARG A 228 -8.00 -0.80 -5.66
C ARG A 228 -6.86 -1.63 -5.08
N HIS A 229 -5.62 -1.18 -5.24
CA HIS A 229 -4.45 -1.91 -4.74
C HIS A 229 -4.50 -2.09 -3.21
N ALA A 230 -4.90 -1.05 -2.48
CA ALA A 230 -5.00 -1.08 -1.03
C ALA A 230 -6.11 -2.04 -0.56
N LEU A 231 -7.28 -2.04 -1.21
CA LEU A 231 -8.36 -2.99 -0.90
C LEU A 231 -7.97 -4.44 -1.21
N LEU A 232 -7.26 -4.70 -2.33
CA LEU A 232 -6.75 -6.04 -2.62
C LEU A 232 -5.76 -6.51 -1.55
N ARG A 233 -4.93 -5.60 -1.00
CA ARG A 233 -3.97 -5.95 0.08
C ARG A 233 -4.73 -6.37 1.34
N VAL A 234 -5.76 -5.61 1.69
CA VAL A 234 -6.65 -5.89 2.83
C VAL A 234 -7.30 -7.27 2.70
N LEU A 235 -7.90 -7.59 1.54
CA LEU A 235 -8.54 -8.88 1.31
C LEU A 235 -7.53 -10.03 1.35
N LEU A 236 -6.34 -9.85 0.76
CA LEU A 236 -5.30 -10.87 0.78
C LEU A 236 -4.80 -11.17 2.20
N GLU A 237 -4.65 -10.14 3.04
CA GLU A 237 -4.26 -10.30 4.45
C GLU A 237 -5.35 -10.99 5.30
N ALA A 238 -6.62 -10.84 4.91
CA ALA A 238 -7.73 -11.53 5.55
C ALA A 238 -7.90 -13.00 5.10
N CYS A 239 -7.36 -13.41 3.95
CA CYS A 239 -7.49 -14.77 3.39
C CYS A 239 -6.97 -15.92 4.27
N PRO A 240 -5.89 -15.80 5.07
CA PRO A 240 -5.43 -16.89 5.94
C PRO A 240 -6.49 -17.35 6.96
N TRP A 241 -7.44 -16.46 7.31
CA TRP A 241 -8.48 -16.72 8.30
C TRP A 241 -9.68 -17.44 7.67
N GLY A 242 -9.93 -18.69 8.09
CA GLY A 242 -11.00 -19.52 7.53
C GLY A 242 -12.39 -18.87 7.57
N ARG A 243 -12.73 -18.23 8.70
CA ARG A 243 -13.96 -17.45 8.86
C ARG A 243 -14.09 -16.33 7.83
N ASN A 244 -12.99 -15.61 7.56
CA ASN A 244 -12.97 -14.51 6.60
C ASN A 244 -13.13 -15.01 5.17
N ARG A 245 -12.51 -16.14 4.82
CA ARG A 245 -12.74 -16.78 3.52
C ARG A 245 -14.20 -17.14 3.29
N ALA A 246 -14.86 -17.74 4.30
CA ALA A 246 -16.28 -18.07 4.20
C ALA A 246 -17.13 -16.81 3.95
N MET A 247 -16.92 -15.76 4.76
CA MET A 247 -17.63 -14.48 4.60
C MET A 247 -17.36 -13.81 3.24
N MET A 248 -16.14 -13.90 2.70
CA MET A 248 -15.82 -13.39 1.35
C MET A 248 -16.60 -14.13 0.26
N VAL A 249 -16.63 -15.47 0.31
CA VAL A 249 -17.40 -16.27 -0.65
C VAL A 249 -18.90 -15.96 -0.53
N GLU A 250 -19.44 -15.90 0.68
CA GLU A 250 -20.85 -15.52 0.93
C GLU A 250 -21.17 -14.12 0.39
N SER A 251 -20.19 -13.21 0.40
CA SER A 251 -20.33 -11.84 -0.10
C SER A 251 -20.14 -11.69 -1.61
N GLY A 252 -19.96 -12.78 -2.37
CA GLY A 252 -19.79 -12.70 -3.82
C GLY A 252 -18.38 -12.35 -4.29
N THR A 253 -17.37 -12.39 -3.40
CA THR A 253 -16.02 -11.86 -3.70
C THR A 253 -15.39 -12.51 -4.94
N VAL A 254 -15.55 -13.83 -5.16
CA VAL A 254 -14.95 -14.48 -6.33
C VAL A 254 -15.55 -13.93 -7.62
N PHE A 255 -16.87 -13.75 -7.66
CA PHE A 255 -17.57 -13.21 -8.83
C PHE A 255 -17.10 -11.78 -9.11
N ASP A 256 -17.09 -10.92 -8.10
CA ASP A 256 -16.68 -9.52 -8.24
C ASP A 256 -15.21 -9.39 -8.69
N LEU A 257 -14.33 -10.29 -8.25
CA LEU A 257 -12.92 -10.31 -8.68
C LEU A 257 -12.75 -10.73 -10.15
N VAL A 258 -13.59 -11.62 -10.67
CA VAL A 258 -13.61 -11.96 -12.09
C VAL A 258 -14.05 -10.75 -12.92
N GLU A 259 -15.10 -10.05 -12.47
CA GLU A 259 -15.56 -8.79 -13.11
C GLU A 259 -14.48 -7.70 -13.11
N VAL A 260 -13.73 -7.56 -12.02
CA VAL A 260 -12.60 -6.63 -11.94
C VAL A 260 -11.54 -6.94 -13.00
N GLU A 261 -11.21 -8.22 -13.23
CA GLU A 261 -10.24 -8.65 -14.24
C GLU A 261 -10.75 -8.54 -15.68
N LEU A 262 -12.07 -8.50 -15.89
CA LEU A 262 -12.68 -8.32 -17.21
C LEU A 262 -12.62 -6.86 -17.69
N LYS A 263 -12.64 -5.89 -16.78
CA LYS A 263 -12.68 -4.45 -17.11
C LYS A 263 -11.40 -3.90 -17.76
N GLY A 264 -10.34 -4.70 -17.88
CA GLY A 264 -9.12 -4.36 -18.62
C GLY A 264 -7.90 -5.09 -18.06
N PRO A 265 -6.74 -5.08 -18.76
CA PRO A 265 -5.50 -5.58 -18.19
C PRO A 265 -5.13 -4.68 -16.99
N GLY A 266 -5.36 -5.20 -15.78
CA GLY A 266 -4.96 -4.53 -14.55
C GLY A 266 -3.44 -4.41 -14.44
N GLU A 267 -2.97 -3.61 -13.49
CA GLU A 267 -1.56 -3.63 -13.10
C GLU A 267 -1.15 -5.07 -12.76
N LYS A 268 0.03 -5.51 -13.22
CA LYS A 268 0.54 -6.88 -12.98
C LYS A 268 0.39 -7.32 -11.53
N LYS A 269 0.71 -6.41 -10.60
CA LYS A 269 0.63 -6.66 -9.16
C LYS A 269 -0.82 -6.81 -8.66
N ALA A 270 -1.76 -6.06 -9.22
CA ALA A 270 -3.17 -6.22 -8.89
C ALA A 270 -3.67 -7.59 -9.35
N THR A 271 -3.36 -8.02 -10.57
CA THR A 271 -3.75 -9.34 -11.08
C THR A 271 -3.14 -10.50 -10.27
N GLU A 272 -1.87 -10.39 -9.85
CA GLU A 272 -1.28 -11.36 -8.93
C GLU A 272 -2.07 -11.52 -7.63
N MET A 273 -2.54 -10.40 -7.08
CA MET A 273 -3.30 -10.38 -5.83
C MET A 273 -4.73 -10.90 -6.03
N VAL A 274 -5.38 -10.54 -7.13
CA VAL A 274 -6.69 -11.09 -7.51
C VAL A 274 -6.62 -12.61 -7.61
N LEU A 275 -5.66 -13.15 -8.37
CA LEU A 275 -5.47 -14.60 -8.49
C LEU A 275 -5.08 -15.23 -7.15
N GLY A 276 -4.31 -14.55 -6.32
CA GLY A 276 -4.01 -14.98 -4.95
C GLY A 276 -5.27 -15.14 -4.09
N ILE A 277 -6.16 -14.16 -4.11
CA ILE A 277 -7.44 -14.20 -3.37
C ILE A 277 -8.33 -15.31 -3.94
N ILE A 278 -8.54 -15.35 -5.25
CA ILE A 278 -9.36 -16.40 -5.90
C ILE A 278 -8.84 -17.79 -5.55
N TYR A 279 -7.51 -18.00 -5.56
CA TYR A 279 -6.91 -19.26 -5.13
C TYR A 279 -7.31 -19.65 -3.71
N HIS A 280 -7.16 -18.74 -2.75
CA HIS A 280 -7.51 -19.01 -1.35
C HIS A 280 -9.00 -19.31 -1.18
N LEU A 281 -9.87 -18.62 -1.91
CA LEU A 281 -11.32 -18.85 -1.87
C LEU A 281 -11.70 -20.19 -2.54
N CYS A 282 -11.02 -20.59 -3.62
CA CYS A 282 -11.22 -21.88 -4.29
C CYS A 282 -10.75 -23.10 -3.48
N LEU A 283 -10.13 -22.90 -2.31
CA LEU A 283 -9.86 -24.01 -1.38
C LEU A 283 -11.16 -24.59 -0.80
N SER A 284 -12.26 -23.84 -0.75
CA SER A 284 -13.59 -24.34 -0.37
C SER A 284 -14.44 -24.73 -1.59
N ALA A 285 -15.44 -25.58 -1.37
CA ALA A 285 -16.35 -26.01 -2.44
C ALA A 285 -17.21 -24.85 -2.95
N GLU A 286 -17.65 -23.98 -2.05
CA GLU A 286 -18.46 -22.81 -2.31
C GLU A 286 -17.69 -21.79 -3.16
N GLY A 287 -16.41 -21.57 -2.88
CA GLY A 287 -15.58 -20.65 -3.67
C GLY A 287 -15.35 -21.16 -5.10
N ARG A 288 -15.16 -22.48 -5.27
CA ARG A 288 -15.11 -23.09 -6.62
C ARG A 288 -16.45 -22.99 -7.34
N ALA A 289 -17.56 -23.28 -6.67
CA ALA A 289 -18.90 -23.17 -7.24
C ALA A 289 -19.17 -21.72 -7.69
N GLN A 290 -18.77 -20.73 -6.89
CA GLN A 290 -18.91 -19.33 -7.24
C GLN A 290 -18.06 -18.95 -8.46
N LEU A 291 -16.80 -19.39 -8.54
CA LEU A 291 -15.96 -19.18 -9.74
C LEU A 291 -16.61 -19.76 -11.00
N LEU A 292 -17.13 -20.99 -10.91
CA LEU A 292 -17.74 -21.71 -12.02
C LEU A 292 -19.14 -21.18 -12.38
N SER A 293 -19.81 -20.47 -11.47
CA SER A 293 -21.08 -19.79 -11.75
C SER A 293 -20.93 -18.57 -12.64
N HIS A 294 -19.71 -18.01 -12.72
CA HIS A 294 -19.41 -16.88 -13.59
C HIS A 294 -19.00 -17.36 -14.99
N ALA A 295 -19.68 -16.88 -16.04
CA ALA A 295 -19.46 -17.28 -17.44
C ALA A 295 -18.03 -17.02 -17.99
N ALA A 296 -17.17 -16.35 -17.23
CA ALA A 296 -15.80 -16.03 -17.60
C ALA A 296 -14.80 -16.50 -16.53
N GLY A 297 -15.23 -17.25 -15.52
CA GLY A 297 -14.38 -17.63 -14.38
C GLY A 297 -13.15 -18.42 -14.82
N ILE A 298 -13.33 -19.48 -15.61
CA ILE A 298 -12.21 -20.28 -16.14
C ILE A 298 -11.41 -19.47 -17.16
N ALA A 299 -12.10 -18.68 -17.99
CA ALA A 299 -11.47 -17.87 -19.04
C ALA A 299 -10.50 -16.83 -18.47
N VAL A 300 -10.90 -16.10 -17.42
CA VAL A 300 -10.06 -15.09 -16.77
C VAL A 300 -8.81 -15.73 -16.18
N VAL A 301 -8.94 -16.83 -15.44
CA VAL A 301 -7.80 -17.55 -14.87
C VAL A 301 -6.87 -18.06 -15.97
N THR A 302 -7.43 -18.69 -17.00
CA THR A 302 -6.67 -19.29 -18.10
C THR A 302 -5.87 -18.26 -18.88
N ARG A 303 -6.48 -17.10 -19.20
CA ARG A 303 -5.84 -16.05 -20.01
C ARG A 303 -4.67 -15.34 -19.33
N ARG A 304 -4.49 -15.49 -18.00
CA ARG A 304 -3.36 -14.88 -17.28
C ARG A 304 -2.10 -15.75 -17.27
N ILE A 305 -2.24 -17.04 -17.58
CA ILE A 305 -1.12 -17.99 -17.61
C ILE A 305 -0.11 -17.57 -18.69
N LEU A 306 1.14 -17.40 -18.27
CA LEU A 306 2.31 -16.95 -19.04
C LEU A 306 2.17 -15.53 -19.62
N GLN A 307 1.18 -14.75 -19.18
CA GLN A 307 0.92 -13.39 -19.69
C GLN A 307 1.21 -12.28 -18.68
N VAL A 308 1.31 -12.60 -17.38
CA VAL A 308 1.40 -11.59 -16.31
C VAL A 308 2.74 -11.66 -15.57
N SER A 309 2.96 -12.74 -14.82
CA SER A 309 4.16 -12.98 -14.02
C SER A 309 4.21 -14.42 -13.53
N ALA A 310 5.39 -14.90 -13.11
CA ALA A 310 5.53 -16.24 -12.54
C ALA A 310 4.66 -16.47 -11.28
N ALA A 311 4.39 -15.43 -10.50
CA ALA A 311 3.51 -15.51 -9.34
C ALA A 311 2.03 -15.67 -9.76
N ALA A 312 1.61 -14.98 -10.82
CA ALA A 312 0.29 -15.15 -11.41
C ALA A 312 0.13 -16.56 -12.01
N ASP A 313 1.16 -17.07 -12.69
CA ASP A 313 1.17 -18.41 -13.28
C ASP A 313 1.00 -19.49 -12.22
N ASP A 314 1.73 -19.36 -11.11
CA ASP A 314 1.58 -20.25 -9.95
C ASP A 314 0.12 -20.28 -9.47
N ARG A 315 -0.44 -19.10 -9.17
CA ARG A 315 -1.81 -19.00 -8.65
C ARG A 315 -2.84 -19.50 -9.66
N ALA A 316 -2.69 -19.18 -10.94
CA ALA A 316 -3.63 -19.59 -11.98
C ALA A 316 -3.65 -21.12 -12.15
N VAL A 317 -2.49 -21.78 -12.27
CA VAL A 317 -2.43 -23.24 -12.39
C VAL A 317 -2.92 -23.92 -11.11
N LEU A 318 -2.66 -23.35 -9.94
CA LEU A 318 -3.20 -23.87 -8.69
C LEU A 318 -4.72 -23.74 -8.58
N ILE A 319 -5.32 -22.65 -9.06
CA ILE A 319 -6.79 -22.53 -9.18
C ILE A 319 -7.33 -23.62 -10.10
N LEU A 320 -6.76 -23.77 -11.29
CA LEU A 320 -7.16 -24.81 -12.25
C LEU A 320 -6.99 -26.22 -11.67
N TRP A 321 -5.96 -26.45 -10.86
CA TRP A 321 -5.78 -27.70 -10.12
C TRP A 321 -6.93 -27.97 -9.15
N GLN A 322 -7.37 -26.95 -8.39
CA GLN A 322 -8.51 -27.11 -7.47
C GLN A 322 -9.81 -27.45 -8.23
N ILE A 323 -10.05 -26.79 -9.36
CA ILE A 323 -11.21 -27.06 -10.22
C ILE A 323 -11.12 -28.47 -10.81
N ALA A 324 -10.01 -28.79 -11.47
CA ALA A 324 -9.82 -30.07 -12.14
C ALA A 324 -9.91 -31.25 -11.17
N LYS A 325 -9.43 -31.09 -9.93
CA LYS A 325 -9.43 -32.18 -8.95
C LYS A 325 -10.79 -32.40 -8.29
N TYR A 326 -11.56 -31.33 -8.02
CA TYR A 326 -12.72 -31.40 -7.14
C TYR A 326 -14.04 -30.93 -7.78
N SER A 327 -14.01 -30.39 -9.00
CA SER A 327 -15.17 -29.77 -9.66
C SER A 327 -15.20 -30.03 -11.18
N ALA A 328 -14.48 -31.05 -11.66
CA ALA A 328 -14.41 -31.41 -13.08
C ALA A 328 -15.66 -32.19 -13.55
N THR A 329 -16.73 -31.44 -13.83
CA THR A 329 -17.87 -31.97 -14.59
C THR A 329 -17.58 -31.90 -16.09
N GLU A 330 -18.34 -32.64 -16.91
CA GLU A 330 -18.19 -32.60 -18.37
C GLU A 330 -18.28 -31.17 -18.92
N GLY A 331 -19.26 -30.38 -18.45
CA GLY A 331 -19.42 -28.98 -18.86
C GLY A 331 -18.20 -28.12 -18.51
N VAL A 332 -17.60 -28.33 -17.33
CA VAL A 332 -16.38 -27.62 -16.91
C VAL A 332 -15.18 -28.01 -17.77
N LEU A 333 -15.01 -29.30 -18.09
CA LEU A 333 -13.91 -29.78 -18.93
C LEU A 333 -14.03 -29.27 -20.38
N GLN A 334 -15.24 -29.18 -20.92
CA GLN A 334 -15.52 -28.57 -22.22
C GLN A 334 -15.27 -27.06 -22.21
N GLU A 335 -15.64 -26.36 -21.14
CA GLU A 335 -15.31 -24.94 -21.01
C GLU A 335 -13.80 -24.71 -20.94
N MET A 336 -13.07 -25.48 -20.11
CA MET A 336 -11.60 -25.45 -20.04
C MET A 336 -10.96 -25.66 -21.41
N LEU A 337 -11.47 -26.62 -22.19
CA LEU A 337 -11.01 -26.83 -23.57
C LEU A 337 -11.28 -25.59 -24.44
N ARG A 338 -12.52 -25.08 -24.42
CA ARG A 338 -12.96 -23.93 -25.23
C ARG A 338 -12.16 -22.66 -24.96
N VAL A 339 -11.79 -22.40 -23.70
CA VAL A 339 -11.03 -21.19 -23.33
C VAL A 339 -9.52 -21.35 -23.49
N GLY A 340 -9.05 -22.50 -23.99
CA GLY A 340 -7.63 -22.76 -24.25
C GLY A 340 -6.83 -23.20 -23.03
N THR A 341 -7.47 -23.70 -21.98
CA THR A 341 -6.77 -24.15 -20.77
C THR A 341 -5.78 -25.28 -21.06
N VAL A 342 -6.16 -26.24 -21.90
CA VAL A 342 -5.29 -27.37 -22.29
C VAL A 342 -4.01 -26.87 -22.96
N THR A 343 -4.13 -25.94 -23.92
CA THR A 343 -2.99 -25.30 -24.58
C THR A 343 -2.09 -24.60 -23.58
N ASN A 344 -2.64 -23.80 -22.67
CA ASN A 344 -1.84 -23.07 -21.69
C ASN A 344 -1.14 -24.00 -20.70
N LEU A 345 -1.75 -25.13 -20.31
CA LEU A 345 -1.09 -26.14 -19.48
C LEU A 345 0.07 -26.82 -20.21
N CYS A 346 -0.07 -27.11 -21.51
CA CYS A 346 1.03 -27.61 -22.33
C CYS A 346 2.17 -26.57 -22.42
N LEU A 347 1.84 -25.29 -22.64
CA LEU A 347 2.82 -24.22 -22.68
C LEU A 347 3.57 -24.05 -21.35
N VAL A 348 2.90 -24.18 -20.20
CA VAL A 348 3.56 -24.16 -18.87
C VAL A 348 4.58 -25.29 -18.73
N MET A 349 4.33 -26.46 -19.32
CA MET A 349 5.30 -27.56 -19.29
C MET A 349 6.56 -27.27 -20.12
N LEU A 350 6.42 -26.52 -21.21
CA LEU A 350 7.49 -26.16 -22.14
C LEU A 350 8.26 -24.89 -21.71
N ALA A 351 7.58 -23.94 -21.07
CA ALA A 351 8.16 -22.69 -20.60
C ALA A 351 9.18 -22.90 -19.47
N ASP A 352 9.97 -21.87 -19.15
CA ASP A 352 10.86 -21.86 -17.99
C ASP A 352 10.09 -21.61 -16.68
N SER A 353 9.21 -22.56 -16.33
CA SER A 353 8.38 -22.54 -15.12
C SER A 353 8.93 -23.44 -14.02
N ALA A 354 8.58 -23.16 -12.77
CA ALA A 354 8.97 -23.97 -11.62
C ALA A 354 8.59 -25.46 -11.79
N SER A 355 9.48 -26.37 -11.37
CA SER A 355 9.33 -27.82 -11.58
C SER A 355 8.02 -28.38 -11.00
N TYR A 356 7.62 -27.95 -9.80
CA TYR A 356 6.36 -28.37 -9.18
C TYR A 356 5.14 -27.91 -9.98
N LEU A 357 5.23 -26.74 -10.63
CA LEU A 357 4.14 -26.19 -11.43
C LEU A 357 3.95 -26.99 -12.72
N LYS A 358 5.06 -27.37 -13.37
CA LYS A 358 5.06 -28.30 -14.51
C LYS A 358 4.45 -29.64 -14.15
N GLU A 359 4.79 -30.17 -12.96
CA GLU A 359 4.22 -31.43 -12.47
C GLU A 359 2.73 -31.32 -12.18
N LYS A 360 2.27 -30.18 -11.64
CA LYS A 360 0.84 -29.90 -11.46
C LYS A 360 0.11 -29.85 -12.79
N ALA A 361 0.62 -29.11 -13.78
CA ALA A 361 0.04 -29.03 -15.12
C ALA A 361 -0.08 -30.43 -15.76
N ARG A 362 1.00 -31.22 -15.69
CA ARG A 362 1.02 -32.60 -16.17
C ARG A 362 -0.03 -33.49 -15.50
N LYS A 363 -0.21 -33.36 -14.18
CA LYS A 363 -1.23 -34.13 -13.45
C LYS A 363 -2.66 -33.73 -13.87
N ILE A 364 -2.93 -32.46 -14.14
CA ILE A 364 -4.24 -32.02 -14.67
C ILE A 364 -4.51 -32.69 -16.03
N LEU A 365 -3.55 -32.60 -16.95
CA LEU A 365 -3.66 -33.18 -18.29
C LEU A 365 -3.88 -34.69 -18.27
N ARG A 366 -3.18 -35.40 -17.37
CA ARG A 366 -3.35 -36.85 -17.20
C ARG A 366 -4.69 -37.22 -16.59
N MET A 367 -5.16 -36.44 -15.60
CA MET A 367 -6.40 -36.73 -14.89
C MET A 367 -7.62 -36.72 -15.82
N HIS A 368 -7.62 -35.83 -16.81
CA HIS A 368 -8.74 -35.63 -17.75
C HIS A 368 -8.36 -35.95 -19.19
N PHE A 369 -7.37 -36.83 -19.39
CA PHE A 369 -6.88 -37.20 -20.72
C PHE A 369 -8.00 -37.69 -21.63
N ASP A 370 -8.91 -38.54 -21.12
CA ASP A 370 -10.01 -39.07 -21.92
C ASP A 370 -10.98 -38.02 -22.44
N ALA A 371 -11.16 -36.91 -21.72
CA ALA A 371 -12.00 -35.79 -22.13
C ALA A 371 -11.32 -34.90 -23.19
N TRP A 372 -9.98 -34.93 -23.28
CA TRP A 372 -9.20 -34.01 -24.11
C TRP A 372 -8.38 -34.68 -25.22
N LYS A 373 -8.27 -36.01 -25.26
CA LYS A 373 -7.43 -36.76 -26.23
C LYS A 373 -7.73 -36.48 -27.71
N ASP A 374 -8.96 -36.07 -28.02
CA ASP A 374 -9.40 -35.73 -29.38
C ASP A 374 -9.34 -34.21 -29.65
N SER A 375 -8.81 -33.43 -28.70
CA SER A 375 -8.60 -31.99 -28.83
C SER A 375 -7.53 -31.68 -29.88
N PRO A 376 -7.73 -30.65 -30.72
CA PRO A 376 -6.70 -30.17 -31.64
C PRO A 376 -5.43 -29.66 -30.93
N CYS A 377 -5.49 -29.41 -29.61
CA CYS A 377 -4.37 -28.90 -28.82
C CYS A 377 -3.39 -30.00 -28.39
N ILE A 378 -3.79 -31.27 -28.45
CA ILE A 378 -2.93 -32.43 -28.22
C ILE A 378 -2.67 -33.00 -29.60
N GLU A 379 -1.49 -32.71 -30.16
CA GLU A 379 -1.11 -33.26 -31.47
C GLU A 379 -1.27 -34.79 -31.44
N ASN A 380 -2.30 -35.28 -32.10
CA ASN A 380 -2.39 -36.66 -32.56
C ASN A 380 -1.43 -36.83 -33.74
N ALA A 381 -0.13 -36.62 -33.51
CA ALA A 381 0.93 -36.78 -34.51
C ALA A 381 1.05 -38.22 -35.07
N THR A 382 0.14 -39.12 -34.70
CA THR A 382 0.11 -40.53 -35.11
C THR A 382 -1.26 -41.06 -35.57
N ILE A 383 -2.32 -40.25 -35.67
CA ILE A 383 -3.58 -40.74 -36.28
C ILE A 383 -3.51 -40.58 -37.80
N THR A 384 -2.99 -41.61 -38.46
CA THR A 384 -3.01 -41.77 -39.93
C THR A 384 -4.24 -42.54 -40.44
N ARG A 385 -5.23 -42.83 -39.59
CA ARG A 385 -6.48 -43.50 -40.01
C ARG A 385 -7.74 -42.84 -39.46
N TYR A 386 -8.58 -42.38 -40.39
CA TYR A 386 -9.99 -42.04 -40.16
C TYR A 386 -10.72 -43.20 -39.49
N ARG A 387 -11.45 -42.94 -38.39
CA ARG A 387 -12.54 -43.83 -37.95
C ARG A 387 -13.75 -43.57 -38.83
N ARG A 388 -14.26 -44.63 -39.46
CA ARG A 388 -15.54 -44.66 -40.15
C ARG A 388 -16.70 -44.56 -39.18
#